data_AF-A0A5C3DUY5-F1
#
_entry.id   AF-A0A5C3DUY5-F1
#
_cell.length_a   1.000
_cell.length_b   1.000
_cell.length_c   1.000
_cell.angle_alpha   90.00
_cell.angle_beta   90.00
_cell.angle_gamma   90.00
#
_symmetry.space_group_name_H-M   'P 1'
#
loop_
_entity.id
_entity.type
_entity.pdbx_description
1 polymer ?
#
loop_
_entity_poly.entity_id
_entity_poly.type
_entity_poly.pdbx_seq_one_letter_code
_entity_poly.pdbx_strand_id
1 'polypeptide(L)'
;MTTAVVNWYEPTATKNYDAYCTKGGALASEKHVCFNANPEFFTSDLRGSNFHGILDDHDHSSNFVMLPIRKTSIIHAAHYTITVDFSLPDSGISRNCAAVTINQNGAGSGLTVCQPGASPVDVPTWLS
;
A
#
# COMPACT_ATOMS: atom_id res chain seq x y z
N MET A 1 -10.72 -18.97 13.83
CA MET A 1 -9.53 -18.50 13.09
C MET A 1 -10.02 -17.67 11.92
N THR A 2 -9.88 -16.35 11.98
CA THR A 2 -10.14 -15.47 10.84
C THR A 2 -9.00 -15.65 9.86
N THR A 3 -9.27 -16.16 8.67
CA THR A 3 -8.28 -16.30 7.61
C THR A 3 -7.75 -14.92 7.23
N ALA A 4 -6.42 -14.76 7.31
CA ALA A 4 -5.69 -13.71 6.62
C ALA A 4 -6.13 -13.69 5.16
N VAL A 5 -6.61 -12.54 4.66
CA VAL A 5 -6.97 -12.36 3.25
C VAL A 5 -5.91 -11.49 2.63
N VAL A 6 -4.93 -12.14 2.02
CA VAL A 6 -3.95 -11.51 1.13
C VAL A 6 -4.48 -11.67 -0.28
N ASN A 7 -4.62 -10.57 -1.02
CA ASN A 7 -5.02 -10.63 -2.42
C ASN A 7 -4.23 -9.63 -3.25
N TRP A 8 -3.33 -10.15 -4.09
CA TRP A 8 -2.73 -9.40 -5.18
C TRP A 8 -3.65 -9.55 -6.39
N TYR A 9 -4.29 -8.47 -6.78
CA TYR A 9 -5.12 -8.45 -7.97
C TYR A 9 -4.25 -8.33 -9.21
N GLU A 10 -4.61 -9.10 -10.24
CA GLU A 10 -4.04 -8.95 -11.57
C GLU A 10 -4.34 -7.54 -12.11
N PRO A 11 -3.32 -6.80 -12.57
CA PRO A 11 -3.50 -5.52 -13.23
C PRO A 11 -4.42 -5.64 -14.46
N THR A 12 -5.23 -4.62 -14.70
CA THR A 12 -6.08 -4.50 -15.88
C THR A 12 -5.83 -3.17 -16.57
N ALA A 13 -6.34 -3.01 -17.80
CA ALA A 13 -6.18 -1.77 -18.56
C ALA A 13 -6.72 -0.52 -17.83
N THR A 14 -7.66 -0.67 -16.90
CA THR A 14 -8.29 0.45 -16.17
C THR A 14 -7.98 0.46 -14.68
N LYS A 15 -7.45 -0.65 -14.13
CA LYS A 15 -7.06 -0.79 -12.72
C LYS A 15 -5.67 -1.41 -12.66
N ASN A 16 -4.67 -0.56 -12.62
CA ASN A 16 -3.25 -0.89 -12.55
C ASN A 16 -2.54 0.18 -11.70
N TYR A 17 -1.24 0.00 -11.45
CA TYR A 17 -0.46 0.96 -10.66
C TYR A 17 -0.57 2.38 -11.22
N ASP A 18 -0.37 2.58 -12.52
CA ASP A 18 -0.43 3.92 -13.15
C ASP A 18 -1.77 4.62 -12.99
N ALA A 19 -2.87 3.89 -13.09
CA ALA A 19 -4.21 4.45 -12.92
C ALA A 19 -4.37 5.11 -11.54
N TYR A 20 -3.75 4.53 -10.50
CA TYR A 20 -3.79 5.05 -9.14
C TYR A 20 -2.64 6.02 -8.82
N CYS A 21 -1.41 5.67 -9.19
CA CYS A 21 -0.21 6.26 -8.62
C CYS A 21 0.49 7.30 -9.52
N THR A 22 0.08 7.42 -10.79
CA THR A 22 0.64 8.41 -11.72
C THR A 22 -0.19 9.69 -11.70
N LYS A 23 0.48 10.85 -11.80
CA LYS A 23 -0.20 12.15 -11.84
C LYS A 23 -1.14 12.23 -13.05
N GLY A 24 -2.43 12.42 -12.78
CA GLY A 24 -3.47 12.42 -13.82
C GLY A 24 -3.97 11.03 -14.20
N GLY A 25 -3.55 9.98 -13.49
CA GLY A 25 -4.11 8.65 -13.60
C GLY A 25 -5.63 8.65 -13.33
N ALA A 26 -6.36 7.79 -14.04
CA ALA A 26 -7.82 7.79 -14.04
C ALA A 26 -8.44 7.56 -12.66
N LEU A 27 -7.70 6.91 -11.74
CA LEU A 27 -8.11 6.57 -10.38
C LEU A 27 -7.24 7.27 -9.31
N ALA A 28 -6.42 8.24 -9.70
CA ALA A 28 -5.53 8.95 -8.78
C ALA A 28 -6.27 9.74 -7.71
N SER A 29 -7.56 10.05 -7.92
CA SER A 29 -8.41 10.72 -6.95
C SER A 29 -9.26 9.76 -6.11
N GLU A 30 -9.07 8.44 -6.22
CA GLU A 30 -9.68 7.47 -5.30
C GLU A 30 -8.84 7.34 -4.03
N LYS A 31 -9.45 6.89 -2.92
CA LYS A 31 -8.69 6.53 -1.72
C LYS A 31 -7.83 5.29 -1.99
N HIS A 32 -6.52 5.43 -1.84
CA HIS A 32 -5.53 4.37 -2.00
C HIS A 32 -4.19 4.81 -1.38
N VAL A 33 -3.23 3.89 -1.28
CA VAL A 33 -1.84 4.23 -0.94
C VAL A 33 -0.90 3.54 -1.91
N CYS A 34 -0.04 4.32 -2.55
CA CYS A 34 1.03 3.83 -3.41
C CYS A 34 2.29 3.59 -2.59
N PHE A 35 3.02 2.53 -2.91
CA PHE A 35 4.27 2.17 -2.26
C PHE A 35 5.37 1.98 -3.30
N ASN A 36 6.56 2.43 -2.95
CA ASN A 36 7.80 1.96 -3.56
C ASN A 36 8.40 0.95 -2.57
N ALA A 37 8.53 -0.30 -2.97
CA ALA A 37 9.24 -1.32 -2.21
C ALA A 37 10.53 -1.71 -2.92
N ASN A 38 11.19 -2.75 -2.43
CA ASN A 38 12.32 -3.39 -3.10
C ASN A 38 11.89 -4.80 -3.55
N PRO A 39 12.63 -5.48 -4.44
CA PRO A 39 12.25 -6.82 -4.88
C PRO A 39 12.17 -7.86 -3.75
N GLU A 40 13.02 -7.74 -2.73
CA GLU A 40 13.04 -8.66 -1.58
C GLU A 40 11.71 -8.61 -0.80
N PHE A 41 11.00 -7.49 -0.86
CA PHE A 41 9.69 -7.34 -0.23
C PHE A 41 8.71 -8.41 -0.67
N PHE A 42 8.71 -8.73 -1.96
CA PHE A 42 7.77 -9.68 -2.57
C PHE A 42 8.17 -11.14 -2.34
N THR A 43 9.39 -11.39 -1.85
CA THR A 43 9.85 -12.71 -1.43
C THR A 43 9.52 -13.02 0.04
N SER A 44 9.04 -12.03 0.79
CA SER A 44 8.68 -12.20 2.20
C SER A 44 7.47 -13.12 2.40
N ASP A 45 7.49 -13.86 3.50
CA ASP A 45 6.33 -14.59 3.97
C ASP A 45 5.27 -13.63 4.50
N LEU A 46 4.13 -13.56 3.81
CA LEU A 46 3.03 -12.66 4.14
C LEU A 46 1.98 -13.28 5.09
N ARG A 47 2.29 -14.40 5.76
CA ARG A 47 1.39 -15.04 6.73
C ARG A 47 0.90 -14.05 7.79
N GLY A 48 -0.41 -14.03 8.00
CA GLY A 48 -1.09 -13.12 8.93
C GLY A 48 -1.50 -11.77 8.34
N SER A 49 -1.05 -11.44 7.12
CA SER A 49 -1.41 -10.19 6.45
C SER A 49 -2.89 -10.15 6.02
N ASN A 50 -3.46 -8.95 5.86
CA ASN A 50 -4.87 -8.76 5.52
C ASN A 50 -5.13 -7.59 4.56
N PHE A 51 -4.31 -7.49 3.52
CA PHE A 51 -4.36 -6.41 2.55
C PHE A 51 -4.80 -6.89 1.17
N HIS A 52 -5.32 -5.94 0.40
CA HIS A 52 -5.58 -6.11 -1.01
C HIS A 52 -4.77 -5.08 -1.77
N GLY A 53 -4.11 -5.48 -2.85
CA GLY A 53 -3.29 -4.58 -3.63
C GLY A 53 -3.17 -4.98 -5.09
N ILE A 54 -2.65 -4.07 -5.91
CA ILE A 54 -2.31 -4.31 -7.31
C ILE A 54 -0.80 -4.07 -7.43
N LEU A 55 -0.09 -5.04 -8.00
CA LEU A 55 1.34 -4.90 -8.31
C LEU A 55 1.50 -4.04 -9.57
N ASP A 56 2.61 -3.32 -9.68
CA ASP A 56 2.98 -2.72 -10.96
C ASP A 56 3.36 -3.82 -11.96
N ASP A 57 2.72 -3.80 -13.15
CA ASP A 57 2.92 -4.78 -14.22
C ASP A 57 4.15 -4.49 -15.09
N HIS A 58 4.75 -3.32 -14.93
CA HIS A 58 6.03 -3.00 -15.58
C HIS A 58 7.16 -3.74 -14.87
N ASP A 59 7.60 -4.87 -15.43
CA ASP A 59 8.80 -5.65 -15.04
C ASP A 59 8.85 -6.19 -13.60
N HIS A 60 7.70 -6.38 -12.93
CA HIS A 60 7.69 -6.64 -11.48
C HIS A 60 8.49 -5.57 -10.73
N SER A 61 8.41 -4.32 -11.21
CA SER A 61 8.99 -3.18 -10.53
C SER A 61 8.47 -3.19 -9.11
N SER A 62 9.29 -2.70 -8.21
CA SER A 62 9.12 -2.96 -6.79
C SER A 62 7.95 -2.17 -6.19
N ASN A 63 6.98 -1.75 -6.98
CA ASN A 63 5.91 -0.85 -6.60
C ASN A 63 4.58 -1.58 -6.52
N PHE A 64 3.71 -1.09 -5.66
CA PHE A 64 2.34 -1.58 -5.57
C PHE A 64 1.40 -0.51 -5.03
N VAL A 65 0.11 -0.69 -5.29
CA VAL A 65 -0.95 0.11 -4.67
C VAL A 65 -1.75 -0.76 -3.71
N MET A 66 -2.02 -0.24 -2.51
CA MET A 66 -2.93 -0.85 -1.54
C MET A 66 -4.30 -0.20 -1.61
N LEU A 67 -5.35 -1.02 -1.63
CA LEU A 67 -6.74 -0.60 -1.83
C LEU A 67 -7.54 -0.63 -0.52
N PRO A 68 -8.50 0.29 -0.33
CA PRO A 68 -9.28 0.45 0.90
C PRO A 68 -10.44 -0.55 1.01
N ILE A 69 -10.18 -1.84 0.82
CA ILE A 69 -11.22 -2.88 0.90
C ILE A 69 -11.67 -3.10 2.35
N ARG A 70 -10.87 -2.65 3.32
CA ARG A 70 -11.15 -2.71 4.75
C ARG A 70 -10.73 -1.38 5.39
N LYS A 71 -11.20 -1.13 6.61
CA LYS A 71 -10.77 0.03 7.41
C LYS A 71 -9.27 0.00 7.67
N THR A 72 -8.72 -1.16 7.97
CA THR A 72 -7.29 -1.34 8.22
C THR A 72 -6.78 -2.51 7.40
N SER A 73 -5.65 -2.30 6.73
CA SER A 73 -4.92 -3.32 5.98
C SER A 73 -3.51 -3.42 6.52
N ILE A 74 -3.02 -4.65 6.64
CA ILE A 74 -1.76 -4.96 7.30
C ILE A 74 -0.96 -5.91 6.40
N ILE A 75 0.31 -5.59 6.20
CA ILE A 75 1.32 -6.47 5.63
C ILE A 75 2.29 -6.84 6.75
N HIS A 76 2.30 -8.11 7.12
CA HIS A 76 3.37 -8.72 7.90
C HIS A 76 4.37 -9.32 6.93
N ALA A 77 5.61 -8.84 6.98
CA ALA A 77 6.73 -9.39 6.24
C ALA A 77 7.86 -9.71 7.22
N ALA A 78 8.97 -10.28 6.71
CA ALA A 78 10.04 -10.79 7.56
C ALA A 78 10.64 -9.73 8.51
N HIS A 79 10.80 -8.49 8.05
CA HIS A 79 11.49 -7.43 8.80
C HIS A 79 10.63 -6.21 9.11
N TYR A 80 9.41 -6.15 8.58
CA TYR A 80 8.53 -5.01 8.77
C TYR A 80 7.06 -5.42 8.87
N THR A 81 6.31 -4.60 9.58
CA THR A 81 4.85 -4.58 9.55
C THR A 81 4.40 -3.24 9.00
N ILE A 82 3.71 -3.26 7.86
CA ILE A 82 3.07 -2.08 7.27
C ILE A 82 1.60 -2.13 7.66
N THR A 83 1.11 -1.07 8.29
CA THR A 83 -0.30 -0.87 8.60
C THR A 83 -0.80 0.34 7.84
N VAL A 84 -1.89 0.18 7.11
CA VAL A 84 -2.61 1.28 6.46
C VAL A 84 -4.01 1.36 7.04
N ASP A 85 -4.32 2.49 7.66
CA ASP A 85 -5.64 2.83 8.18
C ASP A 85 -6.36 3.78 7.22
N PHE A 86 -7.31 3.21 6.49
CA PHE A 86 -8.20 3.90 5.55
C PHE A 86 -9.44 4.51 6.23
N SER A 87 -9.59 4.36 7.54
CA SER A 87 -10.75 4.86 8.31
C SER A 87 -10.74 6.37 8.56
N LEU A 88 -9.66 7.06 8.15
CA LEU A 88 -9.59 8.52 8.27
C LEU A 88 -10.79 9.19 7.58
N PRO A 89 -11.41 10.20 8.22
CA PRO A 89 -12.60 10.86 7.72
C PRO A 89 -12.39 11.43 6.33
N ASP A 90 -13.35 11.16 5.45
CA ASP A 90 -13.34 11.67 4.08
C ASP A 90 -14.05 13.03 4.02
N SER A 91 -13.43 14.07 4.57
CA SER A 91 -14.03 15.42 4.59
C SER A 91 -12.99 16.54 4.49
N GLY A 92 -13.38 17.63 3.81
CA GLY A 92 -12.56 18.83 3.66
C GLY A 92 -11.19 18.55 3.04
N ILE A 93 -10.13 19.01 3.72
CA ILE A 93 -8.72 18.80 3.35
C ILE A 93 -8.24 17.35 3.55
N SER A 94 -9.01 16.51 4.25
CA SER A 94 -8.67 15.12 4.54
C SER A 94 -9.30 14.12 3.56
N ARG A 95 -9.69 14.60 2.36
CA ARG A 95 -10.34 13.75 1.36
C ARG A 95 -9.37 12.64 0.90
N ASN A 96 -9.86 11.40 0.83
CA ASN A 96 -9.11 10.21 0.43
C ASN A 96 -7.79 9.95 1.19
N CYS A 97 -7.70 10.36 2.46
CA CYS A 97 -6.50 10.12 3.25
C CYS A 97 -6.47 8.72 3.90
N ALA A 98 -5.27 8.25 4.17
CA ALA A 98 -4.98 7.07 4.99
C ALA A 98 -3.77 7.33 5.90
N ALA A 99 -3.77 6.76 7.10
CA ALA A 99 -2.58 6.76 7.95
C ALA A 99 -1.76 5.51 7.65
N VAL A 100 -0.48 5.69 7.38
CA VAL A 100 0.47 4.61 7.08
C VAL A 100 1.47 4.54 8.22
N THR A 101 1.64 3.36 8.79
CA THR A 101 2.67 3.08 9.79
C THR A 101 3.55 1.94 9.29
N ILE A 102 4.87 2.16 9.26
CA ILE A 102 5.85 1.12 8.95
C ILE A 102 6.66 0.88 10.22
N ASN A 103 6.50 -0.32 10.80
CA ASN A 103 7.29 -0.78 11.92
C ASN A 103 8.37 -1.72 11.43
N GLN A 104 9.63 -1.39 11.69
CA GLN A 104 10.80 -2.20 11.35
C GLN A 104 11.53 -2.58 12.64
N ASN A 105 11.60 -3.88 12.95
CA ASN A 105 12.24 -4.40 14.17
C ASN A 105 11.82 -3.69 15.48
N GLY A 106 10.56 -3.26 15.58
CA GLY A 106 10.03 -2.55 16.74
C GLY A 106 10.19 -1.02 16.74
N ALA A 107 10.89 -0.46 15.75
CA ALA A 107 10.93 0.98 15.50
C ALA A 107 9.88 1.37 14.46
N GLY A 108 8.93 2.23 14.84
CA GLY A 108 7.83 2.66 13.98
C GLY A 108 8.01 4.07 13.44
N SER A 109 7.68 4.27 12.16
CA SER A 109 7.43 5.59 11.57
C SER A 109 6.00 5.65 11.05
N GLY A 110 5.39 6.84 11.08
CA GLY A 110 4.01 7.04 10.62
C GLY A 110 3.85 8.32 9.84
N LEU A 111 3.00 8.28 8.81
CA LEU A 111 2.63 9.45 8.00
C LEU A 111 1.17 9.37 7.56
N THR A 112 0.59 10.52 7.24
CA THR A 112 -0.73 10.60 6.58
C THR A 112 -0.52 10.83 5.08
N VAL A 113 -1.11 9.96 4.27
CA VAL A 113 -1.06 10.00 2.81
C VAL A 113 -2.44 10.40 2.30
N CYS A 114 -2.54 11.41 1.43
CA CYS A 114 -3.80 11.93 0.91
C CYS A 114 -3.79 11.98 -0.62
N GLN A 115 -4.91 11.58 -1.22
CA GLN A 115 -5.04 11.50 -2.68
C GLN A 115 -6.08 12.50 -3.22
N PRO A 116 -5.87 13.04 -4.44
CA PRO A 116 -4.73 12.82 -5.32
C PRO A 116 -3.47 13.59 -4.89
N GLY A 117 -2.30 13.07 -5.28
CA GLY A 117 -1.05 13.84 -5.37
C GLY A 117 -0.01 13.54 -4.30
N ALA A 118 -0.25 12.61 -3.37
CA ALA A 118 0.80 12.13 -2.50
C ALA A 118 1.84 11.31 -3.28
N SER A 119 3.11 11.48 -2.94
CA SER A 119 4.18 10.60 -3.42
C SER A 119 4.01 9.19 -2.85
N PRO A 120 4.43 8.14 -3.57
CA PRO A 120 4.45 6.79 -3.02
C PRO A 120 5.26 6.72 -1.72
N VAL A 121 4.83 5.85 -0.81
CA VAL A 121 5.53 5.61 0.46
C VAL A 121 6.66 4.62 0.23
N ASP A 122 7.88 5.03 0.58
CA ASP A 122 9.04 4.15 0.49
C ASP A 122 9.03 3.10 1.62
N VAL A 123 9.04 1.82 1.24
CA VAL A 123 9.27 0.70 2.15
C VAL A 123 10.79 0.58 2.33
N PRO A 124 11.31 0.68 3.56
CA PRO A 124 12.74 0.62 3.82
C PRO A 124 13.39 -0.64 3.24
N THR A 125 14.54 -0.48 2.60
CA THR A 125 15.41 -1.59 2.22
C THR A 125 16.04 -2.20 3.46
N TRP A 126 16.02 -3.53 3.55
CA TRP A 126 16.84 -4.25 4.51
C TRP A 126 18.16 -4.62 3.82
N LEU A 127 19.28 -4.20 4.38
CA LEU A 127 20.59 -4.75 4.00
C LEU A 127 20.86 -5.84 5.02
N SER A 128 20.93 -7.08 4.53
CA SER A 128 21.30 -8.25 5.33
C SER A 128 22.73 -8.19 5.86
#